data_AF-A0A7S2J4B3-F1
#
_entry.id   AF-A0A7S2J4B3-F1
#
_cell.length_a   1.000
_cell.length_b   1.000
_cell.length_c   1.000
_cell.angle_alpha   90.00
_cell.angle_beta   90.00
_cell.angle_gamma   90.00
#
_symmetry.space_group_name_H-M   'P 1'
#
loop_
_entity.id
_entity.type
_entity.pdbx_description
1 polymer ?
#
loop_
_entity_poly.entity_id
_entity_poly.type
_entity_poly.pdbx_seq_one_letter_code
_entity_poly.pdbx_strand_id
1 'polypeptide(L)'
;DQGIMFGYATDETEDCMPLTHSVATKLGKKLTDVRKDGTLWWLRPDGKTQVTIEYMQNADGSVEPLKFHTIVISTQHAEPLKAVRTKECAGYSGPEMTAPSMEDMNKLIVEKVVKSTLSEVKLKNGQPALSLFGDFT
;
A
#
# COMPACT_ATOMS: atom_id res chain seq x y z
N ASP A 1 36.83 10.17 -1.03
CA ASP A 1 36.13 9.51 0.08
C ASP A 1 36.27 8.00 -0.11
N GLN A 2 36.36 7.22 0.98
CA GLN A 2 36.53 5.77 0.93
C GLN A 2 35.26 5.08 1.45
N GLY A 3 34.71 4.15 0.68
CA GLY A 3 33.44 3.49 1.01
C GLY A 3 33.17 2.24 0.19
N ILE A 4 32.26 1.41 0.70
CA ILE A 4 31.76 0.18 0.05
C ILE A 4 30.30 0.41 -0.30
N MET A 5 29.90 0.00 -1.52
CA MET A 5 28.54 0.12 -2.02
C MET A 5 28.04 -1.25 -2.47
N PHE A 6 26.76 -1.53 -2.22
CA PHE A 6 26.10 -2.76 -2.64
C PHE A 6 24.93 -2.43 -3.56
N GLY A 7 24.82 -3.19 -4.64
CA GLY A 7 23.64 -3.23 -5.50
C GLY A 7 22.97 -4.59 -5.38
N TYR A 8 21.66 -4.64 -5.51
CA TYR A 8 20.87 -5.86 -5.50
C TYR A 8 19.77 -5.76 -6.56
N ALA A 9 19.49 -6.89 -7.21
CA ALA A 9 18.38 -7.05 -8.14
C ALA A 9 17.85 -8.49 -8.02
N THR A 10 16.57 -8.66 -8.24
CA THR A 10 15.85 -9.95 -8.17
C THR A 10 14.78 -9.97 -9.24
N ASP A 11 14.48 -11.14 -9.81
CA ASP A 11 13.50 -11.29 -10.89
C ASP A 11 12.05 -11.33 -10.37
N GLU A 12 11.82 -11.21 -9.06
CA GLU A 12 10.48 -11.28 -8.44
C GLU A 12 9.44 -10.34 -9.07
N THR A 13 9.87 -9.16 -9.52
CA THR A 13 9.03 -8.10 -10.11
C THR A 13 9.62 -7.59 -11.43
N GLU A 14 8.78 -6.96 -12.27
CA GLU A 14 9.23 -6.32 -13.52
C GLU A 14 10.25 -5.18 -13.30
N ASP A 15 10.24 -4.53 -12.13
CA ASP A 15 11.19 -3.46 -11.77
C ASP A 15 12.49 -3.99 -11.13
N CYS A 16 12.70 -5.30 -11.16
CA CYS A 16 13.88 -6.01 -10.62
C CYS A 16 14.15 -5.76 -9.12
N MET A 17 13.09 -5.49 -8.34
CA MET A 17 13.16 -5.20 -6.90
C MET A 17 12.49 -6.31 -6.08
N PRO A 18 12.88 -6.54 -4.82
CA PRO A 18 12.18 -7.48 -3.95
C PRO A 18 10.70 -7.12 -3.83
N LEU A 19 9.80 -8.10 -3.98
CA LEU A 19 8.36 -7.82 -4.00
C LEU A 19 7.89 -7.19 -2.68
N THR A 20 8.42 -7.65 -1.54
CA THR A 20 8.17 -7.07 -0.21
C THR A 20 8.46 -5.57 -0.16
N HIS A 21 9.64 -5.16 -0.63
CA HIS A 21 10.06 -3.77 -0.66
C HIS A 21 9.24 -2.95 -1.66
N SER A 22 9.04 -3.47 -2.87
CA SER A 22 8.30 -2.80 -3.94
C SER A 22 6.86 -2.50 -3.50
N VAL A 23 6.16 -3.48 -2.91
CA VAL A 23 4.78 -3.31 -2.43
C VAL A 23 4.70 -2.37 -1.23
N ALA A 24 5.55 -2.54 -0.21
CA ALA A 24 5.53 -1.68 0.97
C ALA A 24 5.72 -0.20 0.59
N THR A 25 6.68 0.08 -0.29
CA THR A 25 6.96 1.42 -0.81
C THR A 25 5.78 1.97 -1.62
N LYS A 26 5.22 1.16 -2.54
CA LYS A 26 4.09 1.58 -3.38
C LYS A 26 2.81 1.81 -2.58
N LEU A 27 2.57 1.09 -1.47
CA LEU A 27 1.46 1.37 -0.56
C LEU A 27 1.59 2.75 0.08
N GLY A 28 2.79 3.13 0.53
CA GLY A 28 3.05 4.47 1.09
C GLY A 28 2.84 5.58 0.04
N LYS A 29 3.29 5.34 -1.19
CA LYS A 29 3.01 6.23 -2.32
C LYS A 29 1.49 6.34 -2.57
N LYS A 30 0.78 5.21 -2.64
CA LYS A 30 -0.66 5.18 -2.91
C LYS A 30 -1.46 5.91 -1.82
N LEU A 31 -1.09 5.76 -0.54
CA LEU A 31 -1.67 6.55 0.57
C LEU A 31 -1.51 8.06 0.33
N THR A 32 -0.36 8.50 -0.18
CA THR A 32 -0.13 9.90 -0.52
C THR A 32 -0.97 10.34 -1.72
N ASP A 33 -1.06 9.49 -2.76
CA ASP A 33 -1.83 9.79 -3.97
C ASP A 33 -3.32 10.00 -3.63
N VAL A 34 -3.95 9.03 -2.96
CA VAL A 34 -5.39 9.07 -2.62
C VAL A 34 -5.74 10.13 -1.57
N ARG A 35 -4.75 10.58 -0.80
CA ARG A 35 -4.89 11.74 0.11
C ARG A 35 -4.86 13.04 -0.67
N LYS A 36 -3.91 13.21 -1.60
CA LYS A 36 -3.71 14.45 -2.36
C LYS A 36 -4.79 14.67 -3.41
N ASP A 37 -5.31 13.62 -4.02
CA ASP A 37 -6.41 13.71 -4.98
C ASP A 37 -7.80 13.87 -4.31
N GLY A 38 -7.87 13.69 -2.98
CA GLY A 38 -9.07 13.82 -2.19
C GLY A 38 -10.01 12.61 -2.21
N THR A 39 -9.61 11.48 -2.79
CA THR A 39 -10.34 10.20 -2.77
C THR A 39 -10.58 9.75 -1.34
N LEU A 40 -9.51 9.76 -0.52
CA LEU A 40 -9.55 9.53 0.93
C LEU A 40 -9.15 10.82 1.64
N TRP A 41 -9.98 11.85 1.50
CA TRP A 41 -9.74 13.20 2.04
C TRP A 41 -9.46 13.26 3.55
N TRP A 42 -9.91 12.24 4.29
CA TRP A 42 -9.73 12.12 5.74
C TRP A 42 -8.34 11.59 6.14
N LEU A 43 -7.50 11.17 5.19
CA LEU A 43 -6.11 10.79 5.46
C LEU A 43 -5.24 12.01 5.76
N ARG A 44 -4.29 11.84 6.68
CA ARG A 44 -3.27 12.84 7.03
C ARG A 44 -1.88 12.40 6.55
N PRO A 45 -0.87 13.29 6.58
CA PRO A 45 0.40 13.03 5.90
C PRO A 45 1.24 11.88 6.46
N ASP A 46 1.12 11.54 7.74
CA ASP A 46 1.94 10.49 8.37
C ASP A 46 1.34 9.09 8.13
N GLY A 47 2.21 8.15 7.81
CA GLY A 47 1.83 6.76 7.55
C GLY A 47 3.04 5.84 7.40
N LYS A 48 2.84 4.58 7.81
CA LYS A 48 3.82 3.50 7.76
C LYS A 48 3.17 2.25 7.18
N THR A 49 3.91 1.56 6.33
CA THR A 49 3.48 0.35 5.65
C THR A 49 4.51 -0.74 5.88
N GLN A 50 4.05 -1.97 6.14
CA GLN A 50 4.89 -3.15 6.27
C GLN A 50 4.22 -4.32 5.58
N VAL A 51 5.01 -5.13 4.87
CA VAL A 51 4.52 -6.24 4.06
C VAL A 51 5.38 -7.47 4.37
N THR A 52 4.70 -8.56 4.73
CA THR A 52 5.29 -9.87 4.94
C THR A 52 4.74 -10.83 3.88
N ILE A 53 5.64 -11.50 3.17
CA ILE A 53 5.32 -12.44 2.08
C ILE A 53 5.92 -13.80 2.43
N GLU A 54 5.17 -14.86 2.19
CA GLU A 54 5.68 -16.23 2.24
C GLU A 54 6.40 -16.55 0.93
N TYR A 55 7.61 -17.09 1.03
CA TYR A 55 8.47 -17.39 -0.11
C TYR A 55 8.82 -18.88 -0.17
N MET A 56 8.93 -19.39 -1.40
CA MET A 56 9.63 -20.64 -1.69
C MET A 56 11.06 -20.31 -2.11
N GLN A 57 12.04 -21.02 -1.55
CA GLN A 57 13.43 -20.95 -2.01
C GLN A 57 13.72 -22.13 -2.95
N ASN A 58 14.23 -21.81 -4.13
CA ASN A 58 14.66 -22.79 -5.12
C ASN A 58 16.06 -23.31 -4.82
N ALA A 59 16.43 -24.44 -5.41
CA ALA A 59 17.74 -25.07 -5.22
C ALA A 59 18.92 -24.21 -5.70
N ASP A 60 18.69 -23.30 -6.65
CA ASP A 60 19.67 -22.33 -7.16
C ASP A 60 19.80 -21.08 -6.30
N GLY A 61 19.02 -20.98 -5.21
CA GLY A 61 18.98 -19.84 -4.30
C GLY A 61 18.03 -18.72 -4.70
N SER A 62 17.38 -18.81 -5.87
CA SER A 62 16.30 -17.88 -6.25
C SER A 62 15.07 -18.08 -5.34
N VAL A 63 14.22 -17.05 -5.25
CA VAL A 63 13.02 -17.08 -4.42
C VAL A 63 11.77 -16.77 -5.23
N GLU A 64 10.66 -17.40 -4.86
CA GLU A 64 9.37 -17.18 -5.49
C GLU A 64 8.32 -16.78 -4.45
N PRO A 65 7.63 -15.63 -4.62
CA PRO A 65 6.59 -15.20 -3.70
C PRO A 65 5.34 -16.07 -3.87
N LEU A 66 4.85 -16.65 -2.77
CA LEU A 66 3.70 -17.55 -2.76
C LEU A 66 2.40 -16.85 -2.36
N LYS A 67 2.42 -16.07 -1.28
CA LYS A 67 1.25 -15.34 -0.77
C LYS A 67 1.64 -14.17 0.12
N PHE A 68 0.79 -13.15 0.18
CA PHE A 68 0.88 -12.14 1.24
C PHE A 68 0.47 -12.76 2.57
N HIS A 69 1.40 -12.86 3.51
CA HIS A 69 1.12 -13.35 4.86
C HIS A 69 0.50 -12.24 5.73
N THR A 70 1.05 -11.02 5.66
CA THR A 70 0.55 -9.90 6.46
C THR A 70 0.84 -8.57 5.76
N ILE A 71 -0.17 -7.69 5.72
CA ILE A 71 0.00 -6.29 5.33
C ILE A 71 -0.43 -5.43 6.52
N VAL A 72 0.50 -4.64 7.04
CA VAL A 72 0.24 -3.69 8.12
C VAL A 72 0.29 -2.28 7.55
N ILE A 73 -0.79 -1.53 7.77
CA ILE A 73 -0.86 -0.11 7.46
C ILE A 73 -1.25 0.63 8.73
N SER A 74 -0.39 1.54 9.16
CA SER A 74 -0.70 2.50 10.20
C SER A 74 -0.65 3.88 9.58
N THR A 75 -1.77 4.58 9.52
CA THR A 75 -1.85 5.89 8.88
C THR A 75 -2.61 6.86 9.76
N GLN A 76 -2.16 8.10 9.77
CA GLN A 76 -2.84 9.17 10.47
C GLN A 76 -4.12 9.56 9.70
N HIS A 77 -5.20 9.82 10.44
CA HIS A 77 -6.49 10.18 9.86
C HIS A 77 -7.21 11.24 10.70
N ALA A 78 -8.25 11.82 10.11
CA ALA A 78 -9.19 12.70 10.79
C ALA A 78 -10.06 11.92 11.81
N GLU A 79 -10.67 12.63 12.76
CA GLU A 79 -11.46 12.00 13.81
C GLU A 79 -12.73 11.32 13.23
N PRO A 80 -12.89 9.99 13.39
CA PRO A 80 -14.02 9.24 12.82
C PRO A 80 -15.37 9.76 13.29
N LEU A 81 -16.36 9.80 12.40
CA LEU A 81 -17.74 10.23 12.66
C LEU A 81 -17.91 11.69 13.17
N LYS A 82 -16.83 12.47 13.24
CA LYS A 82 -16.83 13.83 13.81
C LYS A 82 -16.21 14.87 12.91
N ALA A 83 -15.05 14.57 12.32
CA ALA A 83 -14.38 15.51 11.44
C ALA A 83 -15.19 15.72 10.16
N VAL A 84 -15.28 16.97 9.71
CA VAL A 84 -16.04 17.36 8.51
C VAL A 84 -15.09 17.91 7.45
N ARG A 85 -15.34 17.57 6.19
CA ARG A 85 -14.41 17.82 5.08
C ARG A 85 -14.15 19.31 4.88
N THR A 86 -15.13 20.18 5.06
CA THR A 86 -14.93 21.64 4.91
C THR A 86 -13.93 22.22 5.92
N LYS A 87 -13.79 21.60 7.11
CA LYS A 87 -12.81 22.02 8.12
C LYS A 87 -11.43 21.41 7.90
N GLU A 88 -11.37 20.15 7.45
CA GLU A 88 -10.11 19.44 7.23
C GLU A 88 -9.46 19.81 5.88
N CYS A 89 -10.25 20.18 4.86
CA CYS A 89 -9.79 20.48 3.50
C CYS A 89 -10.02 21.95 3.16
N ALA A 90 -8.98 22.78 3.32
CA ALA A 90 -9.04 24.19 2.94
C ALA A 90 -9.38 24.37 1.44
N GLY A 91 -10.37 25.22 1.15
CA GLY A 91 -10.82 25.50 -0.22
C GLY A 91 -11.82 24.48 -0.80
N TYR A 92 -12.24 23.47 -0.04
CA TYR A 92 -13.28 22.54 -0.48
C TYR A 92 -14.67 23.22 -0.48
N SER A 93 -15.37 23.17 -1.61
CA SER A 93 -16.69 23.78 -1.83
C SER A 93 -17.79 22.79 -2.25
N GLY A 94 -17.52 21.49 -2.14
CA GLY A 94 -18.49 20.44 -2.47
C GLY A 94 -19.49 20.16 -1.34
N PRO A 95 -20.37 19.15 -1.50
CA PRO A 95 -21.26 18.71 -0.43
C PRO A 95 -20.48 18.34 0.83
N GLU A 96 -21.02 18.69 2.00
CA GLU A 96 -20.39 18.37 3.27
C GLU A 96 -20.29 16.85 3.45
N MET A 97 -19.13 16.40 3.91
CA MET A 97 -18.87 15.00 4.19
C MET A 97 -18.29 14.86 5.59
N THR A 98 -18.86 13.98 6.38
CA THR A 98 -18.28 13.57 7.67
C THR A 98 -17.31 12.42 7.44
N ALA A 99 -16.22 12.39 8.21
CA ALA A 99 -15.25 11.30 8.18
C ALA A 99 -15.97 9.96 8.48
N PRO A 100 -15.67 8.88 7.72
CA PRO A 100 -16.33 7.59 7.90
C PRO A 100 -16.10 6.98 9.30
N SER A 101 -16.77 5.87 9.58
CA SER A 101 -16.43 5.05 10.76
C SER A 101 -15.03 4.44 10.62
N MET A 102 -14.42 4.01 11.73
CA MET A 102 -13.13 3.29 11.66
C MET A 102 -13.22 2.02 10.80
N GLU A 103 -14.35 1.32 10.84
CA GLU A 103 -14.57 0.12 10.04
C GLU A 103 -14.60 0.46 8.54
N ASP A 104 -15.31 1.52 8.16
CA ASP A 104 -15.41 1.96 6.76
C ASP A 104 -14.09 2.53 6.26
N MET A 105 -13.34 3.24 7.10
CA MET A 105 -11.99 3.70 6.79
C MET A 105 -11.07 2.51 6.47
N ASN A 106 -11.11 1.45 7.27
CA ASN A 106 -10.33 0.24 7.03
C ASN A 106 -10.73 -0.45 5.71
N LYS A 107 -12.04 -0.59 5.45
CA LYS A 107 -12.54 -1.14 4.17
C LYS A 107 -12.06 -0.31 2.98
N LEU A 108 -12.14 1.01 3.07
CA LEU A 108 -11.69 1.93 2.03
C LEU A 108 -10.18 1.84 1.80
N ILE A 109 -9.37 1.68 2.85
CA ILE A 109 -7.92 1.47 2.71
C ILE A 109 -7.64 0.15 1.98
N VAL A 110 -8.32 -0.95 2.35
CA VAL A 110 -8.16 -2.23 1.68
C VAL A 110 -8.50 -2.12 0.18
N GLU A 111 -9.62 -1.49 -0.16
CA GLU A 111 -10.05 -1.35 -1.55
C GLU A 111 -9.20 -0.36 -2.36
N LYS A 112 -9.05 0.87 -1.86
CA LYS A 112 -8.44 1.99 -2.60
C LYS A 112 -6.93 2.04 -2.51
N VAL A 113 -6.33 1.44 -1.48
CA VAL A 113 -4.88 1.45 -1.29
C VAL A 113 -4.31 0.06 -1.57
N VAL A 114 -4.74 -0.96 -0.84
CA VAL A 114 -4.13 -2.30 -0.92
C VAL A 114 -4.42 -2.94 -2.27
N LYS A 115 -5.70 -3.21 -2.60
CA LYS A 115 -6.07 -3.89 -3.85
C LYS A 115 -5.63 -3.12 -5.09
N SER A 116 -5.81 -1.78 -5.09
CA SER A 116 -5.30 -0.92 -6.17
C SER A 116 -3.79 -1.07 -6.36
N THR A 117 -3.00 -0.98 -5.28
CA THR A 117 -1.54 -1.14 -5.38
C THR A 117 -1.15 -2.52 -5.90
N LEU A 118 -1.77 -3.58 -5.38
CA LEU A 118 -1.47 -4.95 -5.78
C LEU A 118 -1.87 -5.26 -7.23
N SER A 119 -2.88 -4.57 -7.76
CA SER A 119 -3.26 -4.69 -9.18
C SER A 119 -2.26 -4.03 -10.14
N GLU A 120 -1.49 -3.04 -9.66
CA GLU A 120 -0.51 -2.29 -10.46
C GLU A 120 0.88 -2.94 -10.44
N VAL A 121 1.21 -3.72 -9.41
CA VAL A 121 2.48 -4.44 -9.31
C VAL A 121 2.40 -5.73 -10.12
N LYS A 122 3.29 -5.89 -11.09
CA LYS A 122 3.38 -7.10 -11.90
C LYS A 122 4.52 -7.99 -11.43
N LEU A 123 4.21 -9.28 -11.32
CA LEU A 123 5.13 -10.35 -11.00
C LEU A 123 5.88 -10.81 -12.25
N LYS A 124 6.94 -11.59 -12.07
CA LYS A 124 7.74 -12.18 -13.15
C LYS A 124 6.95 -12.99 -14.18
N ASN A 125 5.84 -13.59 -13.75
CA ASN A 125 4.93 -14.35 -14.62
C ASN A 125 3.91 -13.47 -15.38
N GLY A 126 4.04 -12.13 -15.29
CA GLY A 126 3.15 -11.15 -15.90
C GLY A 126 1.82 -10.95 -15.17
N GLN A 127 1.52 -11.73 -14.14
CA GLN A 127 0.29 -11.59 -13.36
C GLN A 127 0.41 -10.43 -12.35
N PRO A 128 -0.71 -9.76 -12.02
CA PRO A 128 -0.73 -8.81 -10.92
C PRO A 128 -0.39 -9.48 -9.59
N ALA A 129 0.30 -8.79 -8.70
CA ALA A 129 0.56 -9.24 -7.34
C ALA A 129 -0.75 -9.49 -6.56
N LEU A 130 -1.86 -8.87 -6.98
CA LEU A 130 -3.19 -9.16 -6.46
C LEU A 130 -3.56 -10.65 -6.55
N SER A 131 -2.99 -11.42 -7.48
CA SER A 131 -3.18 -12.88 -7.56
C SER A 131 -2.68 -13.64 -6.32
N LEU A 132 -1.74 -13.07 -5.57
CA LEU A 132 -1.18 -13.64 -4.34
C LEU A 132 -1.92 -13.17 -3.07
N PHE A 133 -2.97 -12.36 -3.25
CA PHE A 133 -3.75 -11.76 -2.18
C PHE A 133 -5.04 -12.55 -1.96
N GLY A 134 -5.03 -13.39 -0.92
CA GLY A 134 -6.18 -14.22 -0.54
C GLY A 134 -7.17 -13.50 0.36
N ASP A 135 -8.23 -14.20 0.73
CA ASP A 135 -9.19 -13.73 1.74
C ASP A 135 -8.48 -13.63 3.10
N PHE A 136 -8.57 -12.45 3.71
CA PHE A 136 -8.12 -12.27 5.10
C PHE A 136 -9.07 -13.04 6.02
N THR A 137 -8.52 -14.01 6.76
CA THR A 137 -9.11 -14.51 8.01
C THR A 137 -8.55 -13.72 9.18
#